data_AF-A0A351VBH4-F1
#
_entry.id   AF-A0A351VBH4-F1
#
_cell.length_a   1.000
_cell.length_b   1.000
_cell.length_c   1.000
_cell.angle_alpha   90.00
_cell.angle_beta   90.00
_cell.angle_gamma   90.00
#
_symmetry.space_group_name_H-M   'P 1'
#
loop_
_entity.id
_entity.type
_entity.pdbx_description
1 polymer ?
#
loop_
_entity_poly.entity_id
_entity_poly.type
_entity_poly.pdbx_seq_one_letter_code
_entity_poly.pdbx_strand_id
1 'polypeptide(L)'
;MNIIILGSGGCVSTPRACCNCRVCTEARQKGFPYARTGCSLFIEDVNLLIDTPEDINASLNNSGIQRVEHILYSHCDPDHTMGMRIVEQLKMDWLADSLGKKTDNPIEVA
;
A
#
# COMPACT_ATOMS: atom_id res chain seq x y z
N MET A 1 -14.77 17.57 4.50
CA MET A 1 -13.55 17.05 3.88
C MET A 1 -12.58 16.64 4.95
N ASN A 2 -12.60 15.36 5.32
CA ASN A 2 -11.55 14.78 6.15
C ASN A 2 -10.47 14.14 5.26
N ILE A 3 -9.20 14.39 5.58
CA ILE A 3 -8.04 13.91 4.83
C ILE A 3 -7.13 13.16 5.79
N ILE A 4 -6.80 11.92 5.44
CA ILE A 4 -5.86 11.08 6.17
C ILE A 4 -4.56 11.01 5.38
N ILE A 5 -3.45 11.28 6.05
CA ILE A 5 -2.12 11.02 5.50
C ILE A 5 -1.80 9.55 5.74
N LEU A 6 -1.95 8.72 4.71
CA LEU A 6 -1.65 7.30 4.78
C LEU A 6 -0.14 7.05 4.84
N GLY A 7 0.63 7.86 4.11
CA GLY A 7 2.07 7.80 4.10
C GLY A 7 2.71 9.16 3.79
N SER A 8 3.84 9.42 4.44
CA SER A 8 4.57 10.69 4.40
C SER A 8 6.09 10.51 4.20
N GLY A 9 6.50 9.32 3.78
CA GLY A 9 7.83 9.06 3.25
C GLY A 9 7.99 9.73 1.88
N GLY A 10 9.22 9.82 1.39
CA GLY A 10 9.48 10.27 0.02
C GLY A 10 9.42 9.10 -0.95
N CYS A 11 10.31 9.11 -1.95
CA CYS A 11 10.45 8.00 -2.90
C CYS A 11 10.85 6.65 -2.27
N VAL A 12 11.28 6.66 -1.01
CA VAL A 12 11.59 5.46 -0.23
C VAL A 12 10.96 5.58 1.15
N SER A 13 10.46 4.45 1.64
CA SER A 13 9.93 4.34 3.00
C SER A 13 11.03 4.45 4.05
N THR A 14 10.62 4.85 5.25
CA THR A 14 11.46 4.86 6.45
C THR A 14 10.87 3.86 7.44
N PRO A 15 11.64 2.91 7.98
CA PRO A 15 13.07 2.68 7.77
C PRO A 15 13.38 2.10 6.38
N ARG A 16 14.56 2.44 5.84
CA ARG A 16 15.07 1.80 4.62
C ARG A 16 15.63 0.41 4.90
N ALA A 17 15.50 -0.50 3.95
CA ALA A 17 16.13 -1.82 4.02
C ALA A 17 17.63 -1.71 4.30
N CYS A 18 18.14 -2.52 5.23
CA CYS A 18 19.56 -2.59 5.63
C CYS A 18 20.20 -1.28 6.13
N CYS A 19 19.44 -0.20 6.35
CA CYS A 19 20.00 1.07 6.82
C CYS A 19 20.07 1.16 8.35
N ASN A 20 21.25 1.41 8.91
CA ASN A 20 21.46 1.49 10.37
C ASN A 20 21.61 2.93 10.91
N CYS A 21 21.19 3.94 10.12
CA CYS A 21 21.24 5.31 10.60
C CYS A 21 20.28 5.52 11.78
N ARG A 22 20.55 6.54 12.60
CA ARG A 22 19.74 6.85 13.80
C ARG A 22 18.24 6.92 13.51
N VAL A 23 17.83 7.53 12.40
CA VAL A 23 16.42 7.68 12.01
C VAL A 23 15.78 6.32 11.69
N CYS A 24 16.44 5.48 10.89
CA CYS A 24 15.90 4.16 10.56
C CYS A 24 15.88 3.24 11.79
N THR A 25 16.87 3.32 12.66
CA THR A 25 16.88 2.57 13.93
C THR A 25 15.73 2.98 14.83
N GLU A 26 15.48 4.28 14.99
CA GLU A 26 14.34 4.80 15.75
C GLU A 26 13.00 4.36 15.14
N ALA A 27 12.85 4.49 13.83
CA ALA A 27 11.64 4.08 13.12
C ALA A 27 11.33 2.58 13.29
N ARG A 28 12.35 1.71 13.27
CA ARG A 28 12.18 0.27 13.56
C ARG A 28 11.74 0.00 14.99
N GLN A 29 12.27 0.75 15.96
CA GLN A 29 11.97 0.54 17.38
C GLN A 29 10.60 1.07 17.77
N LYS A 30 10.20 2.23 17.23
CA LYS A 30 8.99 2.94 17.64
C LYS A 30 7.78 2.69 16.75
N GLY A 31 7.96 2.18 15.53
CA GLY A 31 6.88 2.02 14.56
C GLY A 31 6.27 3.35 14.13
N PHE A 32 5.01 3.35 13.70
CA PHE A 32 4.30 4.58 13.33
C PHE A 32 4.16 5.52 14.54
N PRO A 33 4.35 6.85 14.38
CA PRO A 33 4.51 7.58 13.11
C PRO A 33 5.98 7.79 12.68
N TYR A 34 6.95 7.16 13.36
CA TYR A 34 8.37 7.25 13.00
C TYR A 34 8.69 6.42 11.75
N ALA A 35 8.06 5.25 11.64
CA ALA A 35 7.93 4.55 10.37
C ALA A 35 7.00 5.33 9.44
N ARG A 36 7.42 5.49 8.19
CA ARG A 36 6.70 6.24 7.15
C ARG A 36 6.72 5.45 5.86
N THR A 37 5.54 5.12 5.38
CA THR A 37 5.31 4.52 4.07
C THR A 37 5.40 5.57 2.97
N GLY A 38 5.37 5.15 1.70
CA GLY A 38 5.43 6.06 0.55
C GLY A 38 4.28 7.09 0.52
N CYS A 39 4.44 8.14 -0.29
CA CYS A 39 3.46 9.23 -0.40
C CYS A 39 2.06 8.72 -0.75
N SER A 40 1.08 8.90 0.14
CA SER A 40 -0.32 8.59 -0.16
C SER A 40 -1.28 9.31 0.78
N LEU A 41 -2.44 9.69 0.25
CA LEU A 41 -3.52 10.36 0.99
C LEU A 41 -4.84 9.60 0.80
N PHE A 42 -5.73 9.74 1.77
CA PHE A 42 -7.10 9.25 1.67
C PHE A 42 -8.10 10.34 2.00
N ILE A 43 -9.12 10.50 1.17
CA ILE A 43 -10.23 11.44 1.39
C ILE A 43 -11.46 10.62 1.77
N GLU A 44 -11.85 10.68 3.05
CA GLU A 44 -12.88 9.79 3.61
C GLU A 44 -14.27 10.04 3.01
N ASP A 45 -14.63 11.30 2.79
CA ASP A 45 -15.98 11.70 2.34
C ASP A 45 -16.39 11.00 1.02
N VAL A 46 -15.41 10.60 0.19
CA VAL A 46 -15.61 9.96 -1.11
C VAL A 46 -14.81 8.66 -1.28
N ASN A 47 -14.25 8.13 -0.19
CA ASN A 47 -13.39 6.95 -0.19
C ASN A 47 -12.31 6.95 -1.31
N LEU A 48 -11.68 8.11 -1.51
CA LEU A 48 -10.70 8.33 -2.56
C LEU A 48 -9.29 8.11 -2.02
N LEU A 49 -8.60 7.14 -2.59
CA LEU A 49 -7.17 6.92 -2.41
C LEU A 49 -6.38 7.71 -3.46
N ILE A 50 -5.42 8.51 -3.01
CA ILE A 50 -4.48 9.23 -3.88
C ILE A 50 -3.13 8.53 -3.79
N ASP A 51 -2.66 8.07 -4.95
CA ASP A 51 -1.44 7.29 -5.17
C ASP A 51 -1.41 5.92 -4.45
N THR A 52 -0.66 4.98 -5.03
CA THR A 52 -0.45 3.62 -4.50
C THR A 52 1.04 3.30 -4.47
N PRO A 53 1.79 3.76 -3.45
CA PRO A 53 3.17 3.33 -3.21
C PRO A 53 3.26 1.82 -2.99
N GLU A 54 4.44 1.21 -3.16
CA GLU A 54 4.64 -0.24 -3.00
C GLU A 54 4.10 -0.81 -1.68
N ASP A 55 4.13 -0.01 -0.61
CA ASP A 55 3.69 -0.36 0.74
C ASP A 55 2.27 0.15 1.07
N ILE A 56 1.47 0.49 0.07
CA ILE A 56 0.09 0.99 0.25
C ILE A 56 -0.79 0.01 1.04
N ASN A 57 -0.61 -1.31 0.85
CA ASN A 57 -1.37 -2.31 1.60
C ASN A 57 -1.13 -2.18 3.12
N ALA A 58 0.12 -1.96 3.54
CA ALA A 58 0.45 -1.72 4.94
C ALA A 58 -0.14 -0.40 5.44
N SER A 59 -0.12 0.65 4.61
CA SER A 59 -0.67 1.97 4.95
C SER A 59 -2.18 1.95 5.18
N LEU A 60 -2.93 1.25 4.31
CA LEU A 60 -4.38 1.08 4.43
C LEU A 60 -4.76 0.31 5.71
N ASN A 61 -4.05 -0.78 5.99
CA ASN A 61 -4.26 -1.57 7.21
C ASN A 61 -3.94 -0.79 8.49
N ASN A 62 -2.79 -0.10 8.52
CA ASN A 62 -2.38 0.71 9.67
C ASN A 62 -3.38 1.84 9.96
N SER A 63 -4.00 2.41 8.92
CA SER A 63 -4.98 3.49 9.03
C SER A 63 -6.41 2.99 9.21
N GLY A 64 -6.63 1.67 9.26
CA GLY A 64 -7.95 1.08 9.44
C GLY A 64 -8.94 1.34 8.30
N ILE A 65 -8.46 1.63 7.10
CA ILE A 65 -9.33 1.94 5.94
C ILE A 65 -10.08 0.67 5.53
N GLN A 66 -11.41 0.72 5.57
CA GLN A 66 -12.28 -0.43 5.28
C GLN A 66 -12.77 -0.48 3.83
N ARG A 67 -12.68 0.64 3.09
CA ARG A 67 -13.24 0.76 1.74
C ARG A 67 -12.45 1.79 0.94
N VAL A 68 -12.16 1.46 -0.32
CA VAL A 68 -11.63 2.38 -1.33
C VAL A 68 -12.55 2.29 -2.54
N GLU A 69 -13.11 3.42 -2.98
CA GLU A 69 -14.04 3.48 -4.12
C GLU A 69 -13.41 4.12 -5.35
N HIS A 70 -12.48 5.04 -5.11
CA HIS A 70 -11.82 5.80 -6.15
C HIS A 70 -10.31 5.77 -5.92
N ILE A 71 -9.56 5.71 -7.02
CA ILE A 71 -8.10 5.83 -7.01
C ILE A 71 -7.73 6.94 -7.99
N LEU A 72 -6.89 7.87 -7.55
CA LEU A 72 -6.32 8.93 -8.37
C LEU A 72 -4.80 8.88 -8.27
N TYR A 73 -4.13 8.93 -9.42
CA TYR A 73 -2.67 9.03 -9.50
C TYR A 73 -2.25 10.47 -9.77
N SER A 74 -1.30 10.97 -9.00
CA SER A 74 -0.72 12.29 -9.20
C SER A 74 0.20 12.33 -10.42
N HIS A 75 1.04 11.31 -10.59
CA HIS A 75 1.95 11.10 -11.72
C HIS A 75 2.43 9.63 -11.77
N CYS A 76 3.30 9.29 -12.72
CA CYS A 76 3.67 7.91 -13.05
C CYS A 76 5.07 7.50 -12.53
N ASP A 77 5.49 8.02 -11.38
CA ASP A 77 6.74 7.58 -10.77
C ASP A 77 6.53 6.30 -9.93
N PRO A 78 7.56 5.45 -9.77
CA PRO A 78 7.44 4.16 -9.08
C PRO A 78 6.88 4.24 -7.66
N ASP A 79 7.31 5.24 -6.90
CA ASP A 79 6.88 5.50 -5.53
C ASP A 79 5.43 5.93 -5.39
N HIS A 80 4.76 6.25 -6.51
CA HIS A 80 3.33 6.58 -6.56
C HIS A 80 2.49 5.46 -7.18
N THR A 81 3.10 4.51 -7.91
CA THR A 81 2.37 3.58 -8.78
C THR A 81 2.65 2.09 -8.55
N MET A 82 3.80 1.69 -7.99
CA MET A 82 4.16 0.26 -7.91
C MET A 82 3.32 -0.57 -6.92
N GLY A 83 2.54 0.07 -6.06
CA GLY A 83 1.51 -0.58 -5.23
C GLY A 83 0.19 -0.87 -5.93
N MET A 84 0.05 -0.59 -7.23
CA MET A 84 -1.21 -0.70 -7.98
C MET A 84 -1.83 -2.11 -7.94
N ARG A 85 -1.05 -3.15 -7.60
CA ARG A 85 -1.54 -4.52 -7.41
C ARG A 85 -2.71 -4.63 -6.41
N ILE A 86 -2.86 -3.66 -5.49
CA ILE A 86 -4.04 -3.65 -4.60
C ILE A 86 -5.37 -3.57 -5.35
N VAL A 87 -5.38 -3.05 -6.58
CA VAL A 87 -6.60 -2.98 -7.39
C VAL A 87 -7.16 -4.38 -7.63
N GLU A 88 -6.30 -5.37 -7.86
CA GLU A 88 -6.75 -6.77 -7.98
C GLU A 88 -7.33 -7.25 -6.65
N GLN A 89 -6.70 -6.94 -5.51
CA GLN A 89 -7.18 -7.37 -4.19
C GLN A 89 -8.51 -6.73 -3.81
N LEU A 90 -8.71 -5.46 -4.17
CA LEU A 90 -9.91 -4.69 -3.83
C LEU A 90 -11.08 -4.93 -4.79
N LYS A 91 -10.78 -5.25 -6.06
CA LYS A 91 -11.80 -5.43 -7.10
C LYS A 91 -12.12 -6.89 -7.39
N MET A 92 -11.18 -7.80 -7.20
CA MET A 92 -11.34 -9.21 -7.57
C MET A 92 -11.35 -10.09 -6.32
N ASP A 93 -12.48 -10.75 -6.07
CA ASP A 93 -12.55 -11.84 -5.12
C ASP A 93 -12.07 -13.13 -5.79
N TRP A 94 -10.75 -13.21 -6.02
CA TRP A 94 -10.12 -14.38 -6.64
C TRP A 94 -10.45 -15.67 -5.90
N LEU A 95 -10.63 -15.62 -4.58
CA LEU A 95 -10.99 -16.79 -3.81
C LEU A 95 -12.41 -17.25 -4.14
N ALA A 96 -13.39 -16.34 -4.16
CA ALA A 96 -14.75 -16.69 -4.59
C ALA A 96 -14.76 -17.23 -6.03
N ASP A 97 -13.97 -16.63 -6.93
CA ASP A 97 -13.91 -17.06 -8.33
C ASP A 97 -13.16 -18.39 -8.55
N SER A 98 -12.25 -18.77 -7.64
CA SER A 98 -11.42 -19.99 -7.74
C SER A 98 -11.82 -21.12 -6.79
N LEU A 99 -12.75 -20.87 -5.85
CA LEU A 99 -13.22 -21.87 -4.89
C LEU A 99 -13.75 -23.13 -5.62
N GLY A 100 -13.11 -24.27 -5.35
CA GLY A 100 -13.43 -25.54 -5.98
C GLY A 100 -12.88 -25.76 -7.39
N LYS A 101 -12.13 -24.80 -7.95
CA LYS A 101 -11.45 -24.93 -9.24
C LYS A 101 -9.98 -25.33 -9.02
N LYS A 102 -9.48 -26.26 -9.84
CA LYS A 102 -8.03 -26.55 -9.93
C LYS A 102 -7.47 -25.82 -11.15
N THR A 103 -6.21 -25.41 -11.06
CA THR A 103 -5.50 -24.81 -12.18
C THR A 103 -5.28 -25.86 -13.27
N ASP A 104 -5.67 -25.56 -14.51
CA ASP A 104 -5.38 -26.41 -15.65
C ASP A 104 -3.91 -26.23 -16.06
N ASN A 105 -3.13 -27.32 -16.05
CA ASN A 105 -1.69 -27.34 -16.36
C ASN A 105 -0.87 -26.35 -15.49
N PRO A 106 -0.80 -26.55 -14.16
CA PRO A 106 -0.03 -25.66 -13.30
C PRO A 106 1.44 -25.67 -13.71
N ILE A 107 2.07 -24.49 -13.67
CA ILE A 107 3.51 -24.38 -13.88
C ILE A 107 4.26 -25.12 -12.78
N GLU A 108 5.32 -25.83 -13.14
CA GLU A 108 6.28 -26.36 -12.17
C GLU A 108 7.27 -25.26 -11.79
N VAL A 109 7.35 -24.95 -10.50
CA VAL A 109 8.37 -24.03 -9.96
C VAL A 109 9.49 -24.89 -9.40
N ALA A 110 10.67 -24.78 -9.99
CA ALA A 110 11.89 -25.48 -9.57
C ALA A 110 12.63 -24.74 -8.45
#